data_AF-A0A9D3XEA2-F1
#
_entry.id   AF-A0A9D3XEA2-F1
#
_cell.length_a   1.000
_cell.length_b   1.000
_cell.length_c   1.000
_cell.angle_alpha   90.00
_cell.angle_beta   90.00
_cell.angle_gamma   90.00
#
_symmetry.space_group_name_H-M   'P 1'
#
loop_
_entity.id
_entity.type
_entity.pdbx_description
1 polymer ?
#
loop_
_entity_poly.entity_id
_entity_poly.type
_entity_poly.pdbx_seq_one_letter_code
_entity_poly.pdbx_strand_id
1 'polypeptide(L)'
;MLQETHIGNDQQARCYRIYGYNLMTSHHHPKYGLAIYIKDTITDFNVTPPTEEETTFTTTNKIGELHITNVYTAPSTRWPKPALPSTTIPCIYAGDFNCHHTMWGYKTNETDSEDLMDWISAQDLQLI
;
A
#
# COMPACT_ATOMS: atom_id res chain seq x y z
N MET A 1 -4.98 -0.13 7.48
CA MET A 1 -4.62 -0.75 6.18
C MET A 1 -4.17 -2.16 6.48
N LEU A 2 -4.46 -3.10 5.59
CA LEU A 2 -4.09 -4.51 5.71
C LEU A 2 -3.37 -4.94 4.44
N GLN A 3 -2.37 -5.80 4.60
CA GLN A 3 -1.65 -6.51 3.55
C GLN A 3 -1.78 -8.02 3.79
N GLU A 4 -1.42 -8.84 2.80
CA GLU A 4 -1.50 -10.31 2.88
C GLU A 4 -2.88 -10.83 3.30
N THR A 5 -3.96 -10.24 2.78
CA THR A 5 -5.32 -10.65 3.18
C THR A 5 -5.68 -12.07 2.76
N HIS A 6 -4.96 -12.63 1.76
CA HIS A 6 -5.11 -14.01 1.25
C HIS A 6 -6.54 -14.38 0.81
N ILE A 7 -7.33 -13.38 0.42
CA ILE A 7 -8.72 -13.56 0.00
C ILE A 7 -8.78 -13.55 -1.52
N GLY A 8 -9.20 -14.68 -2.10
CA GLY A 8 -9.57 -14.78 -3.51
C GLY A 8 -10.97 -14.22 -3.79
N ASN A 9 -11.30 -14.02 -5.06
CA ASN A 9 -12.57 -13.40 -5.49
C ASN A 9 -13.82 -14.10 -4.94
N ASP A 10 -13.79 -15.42 -4.77
CA ASP A 10 -14.96 -16.22 -4.35
C ASP A 10 -15.27 -16.13 -2.84
N GLN A 11 -14.40 -15.51 -2.04
CA GLN A 11 -14.48 -15.50 -0.58
C GLN A 11 -14.86 -14.14 0.03
N GLN A 12 -15.07 -13.13 -0.81
CA GLN A 12 -15.20 -11.72 -0.39
C GLN A 12 -16.29 -11.47 0.67
N ALA A 13 -17.49 -12.01 0.48
CA ALA A 13 -18.66 -11.66 1.30
C ALA A 13 -18.57 -12.09 2.77
N ARG A 14 -17.67 -13.02 3.11
CA ARG A 14 -17.52 -13.55 4.47
C ARG A 14 -16.35 -12.93 5.23
N CYS A 15 -15.33 -12.43 4.53
CA CYS A 15 -14.03 -12.16 5.14
C CYS A 15 -13.78 -10.69 5.49
N TYR A 16 -14.57 -9.75 4.97
CA TYR A 16 -14.28 -8.32 5.12
C TYR A 16 -15.19 -7.53 6.08
N ARG A 17 -15.65 -8.15 7.18
CA ARG A 17 -16.53 -7.48 8.14
C ARG A 17 -15.79 -7.08 9.42
N ILE A 18 -15.64 -5.77 9.65
CA ILE A 18 -15.11 -5.19 10.89
C ILE A 18 -16.13 -4.18 11.42
N TYR A 19 -16.63 -4.36 12.64
CA TYR A 19 -17.64 -3.46 13.22
C TYR A 19 -17.07 -2.05 13.43
N GLY A 20 -17.84 -1.02 13.06
CA GLY A 20 -17.42 0.38 13.11
C GLY A 20 -16.56 0.85 11.92
N TYR A 21 -16.34 -0.04 10.94
CA TYR A 21 -15.52 0.25 9.77
C TYR A 21 -16.20 -0.25 8.49
N ASN A 22 -16.12 0.55 7.44
CA ASN A 22 -16.48 0.17 6.08
C ASN A 22 -15.22 -0.28 5.34
N LEU A 23 -15.34 -1.34 4.54
CA LEU A 23 -14.31 -1.69 3.57
C LEU A 23 -14.31 -0.60 2.48
N MET A 24 -13.22 0.15 2.40
CA MET A 24 -13.07 1.25 1.44
C MET A 24 -12.57 0.73 0.10
N THR A 25 -11.53 -0.11 0.12
CA THR A 25 -10.94 -0.72 -1.09
C THR A 25 -10.33 -2.06 -0.72
N SER A 26 -10.36 -3.00 -1.67
CA SER A 26 -9.62 -4.25 -1.55
C SER A 26 -9.02 -4.66 -2.89
N HIS A 27 -7.83 -5.25 -2.83
CA HIS A 27 -7.24 -6.02 -3.92
C HIS A 27 -7.26 -7.49 -3.52
N HIS A 28 -8.01 -8.32 -4.25
CA HIS A 28 -8.14 -9.73 -3.93
C HIS A 28 -7.02 -10.53 -4.59
N HIS A 29 -6.19 -11.17 -3.76
CA HIS A 29 -5.18 -12.08 -4.24
C HIS A 29 -5.03 -13.22 -3.23
N PRO A 30 -5.07 -14.50 -3.66
CA PRO A 30 -5.00 -15.65 -2.74
C PRO A 30 -3.67 -15.71 -1.95
N LYS A 31 -2.65 -14.96 -2.37
CA LYS A 31 -1.33 -14.93 -1.73
C LYS A 31 -0.90 -13.57 -1.17
N TYR A 32 -1.46 -12.44 -1.61
CA TYR A 32 -0.84 -11.12 -1.38
C TYR A 32 -1.82 -9.99 -0.99
N GLY A 33 -3.13 -10.24 -1.01
CA GLY A 33 -4.16 -9.20 -1.12
C GLY A 33 -4.07 -7.99 -0.18
N LEU A 34 -4.68 -6.88 -0.58
CA LEU A 34 -4.71 -5.62 0.15
C LEU A 34 -6.13 -5.28 0.61
N ALA A 35 -6.25 -4.57 1.72
CA ALA A 35 -7.51 -3.92 2.10
C ALA A 35 -7.27 -2.60 2.85
N ILE A 36 -8.12 -1.60 2.57
CA ILE A 36 -8.24 -0.40 3.37
C ILE A 36 -9.63 -0.36 3.99
N TYR A 37 -9.66 -0.13 5.30
CA TYR A 37 -10.87 0.13 6.06
C TYR A 37 -10.90 1.59 6.46
N ILE A 38 -12.09 2.17 6.41
CA ILE A 38 -12.36 3.52 6.88
C ILE A 38 -13.41 3.47 7.98
N LYS A 39 -13.29 4.33 8.99
CA LYS A 39 -14.31 4.41 10.05
C LYS A 39 -15.65 4.78 9.43
N ASP A 40 -16.71 4.12 9.84
CA ASP A 40 -18.06 4.30 9.25
C ASP A 40 -18.63 5.72 9.38
N THR A 41 -18.13 6.50 10.35
CA THR A 41 -18.46 7.91 10.54
C THR A 41 -17.77 8.86 9.56
N ILE A 42 -16.78 8.41 8.79
CA ILE A 42 -16.07 9.24 7.81
C ILE A 42 -16.72 9.04 6.44
N THR A 43 -17.24 10.12 5.86
CA THR A 43 -17.98 10.10 4.58
C THR A 43 -17.26 10.83 3.45
N ASP A 44 -16.29 11.68 3.77
CA ASP A 44 -15.52 12.45 2.79
C ASP A 44 -14.31 11.64 2.31
N PHE A 45 -14.55 10.78 1.34
CA PHE A 45 -13.51 9.96 0.75
C PHE A 45 -13.80 9.62 -0.71
N ASN A 46 -12.75 9.36 -1.48
CA ASN A 46 -12.82 8.86 -2.84
C ASN A 46 -11.97 7.61 -2.99
N VAL A 47 -12.55 6.62 -3.66
CA VAL A 47 -11.91 5.33 -3.92
C VAL A 47 -11.37 5.29 -5.33
N THR A 48 -10.13 4.82 -5.50
CA THR A 48 -9.61 4.45 -6.81
C THR A 48 -9.44 2.93 -6.91
N PRO A 49 -9.54 2.35 -8.12
CA PRO A 49 -9.27 0.94 -8.30
C PRO A 49 -7.85 0.57 -7.86
N PRO A 50 -7.65 -0.63 -7.29
CA PRO A 50 -6.31 -1.16 -7.07
C PRO A 50 -5.49 -1.17 -8.35
N THR A 51 -4.18 -1.01 -8.21
CA THR A 51 -3.22 -1.20 -9.30
C THR A 51 -2.27 -2.34 -8.96
N GLU A 52 -1.85 -3.04 -10.01
CA GLU A 52 -0.85 -4.11 -9.96
C GLU A 52 0.19 -3.80 -11.04
N GLU A 53 1.44 -3.64 -10.62
CA GLU A 53 2.58 -3.45 -11.50
C GLU A 53 3.67 -4.45 -11.13
N GLU A 54 3.87 -5.42 -12.03
CA GLU A 54 4.75 -6.57 -11.85
C GLU A 54 4.47 -7.37 -10.56
N THR A 55 5.17 -7.04 -9.48
CA THR A 55 5.07 -7.71 -8.17
C THR A 55 4.69 -6.75 -7.05
N THR A 56 4.35 -5.52 -7.42
CA THR A 56 3.91 -4.44 -6.53
C THR A 56 2.43 -4.21 -6.72
N PHE A 57 1.70 -4.22 -5.61
CA PHE A 57 0.27 -4.01 -5.55
C PHE A 57 0.02 -2.75 -4.73
N THR A 58 -0.84 -1.87 -5.21
CA THR A 58 -1.18 -0.66 -4.47
C THR A 58 -2.67 -0.35 -4.49
N THR A 59 -3.16 0.31 -3.45
CA THR A 59 -4.48 0.95 -3.45
C THR A 59 -4.35 2.37 -2.93
N THR A 60 -4.58 3.36 -3.79
CA THR A 60 -4.55 4.78 -3.42
C THR A 60 -5.96 5.32 -3.21
N ASN A 61 -6.17 6.02 -2.12
CA ASN A 61 -7.48 6.49 -1.70
C ASN A 61 -7.37 7.92 -1.16
N LYS A 62 -8.34 8.78 -1.46
CA LYS A 62 -8.38 10.15 -0.96
C LYS A 62 -9.34 10.24 0.22
N ILE A 63 -8.92 10.79 1.37
CA ILE A 63 -9.75 11.04 2.55
C ILE A 63 -9.60 12.52 2.92
N GLY A 64 -10.66 13.32 2.76
CA GLY A 64 -10.51 14.77 2.71
C GLY A 64 -9.48 15.14 1.62
N GLU A 65 -8.46 15.93 1.96
CA GLU A 65 -7.36 16.26 1.02
C GLU A 65 -6.16 15.30 1.07
N LEU A 66 -6.17 14.29 1.96
CA LEU A 66 -5.06 13.37 2.17
C LEU A 66 -5.15 12.17 1.23
N HIS A 67 -4.08 11.90 0.48
CA HIS A 67 -3.94 10.68 -0.31
C HIS A 67 -3.25 9.59 0.50
N ILE A 68 -3.87 8.43 0.61
CA ILE A 68 -3.33 7.27 1.35
C ILE A 68 -3.14 6.13 0.36
N THR A 69 -1.90 5.69 0.22
CA THR A 69 -1.51 4.55 -0.63
C THR A 69 -1.12 3.39 0.28
N ASN A 70 -1.90 2.31 0.23
CA ASN A 70 -1.52 1.03 0.81
C ASN A 70 -0.67 0.26 -0.21
N VAL A 71 0.52 -0.19 0.21
CA VAL A 71 1.51 -0.86 -0.64
C VAL A 71 1.74 -2.29 -0.16
N TYR A 72 1.85 -3.23 -1.09
CA TYR A 72 2.47 -4.52 -0.87
C TYR A 72 3.35 -4.88 -2.05
N THR A 73 4.59 -5.28 -1.80
CA THR A 73 5.50 -5.83 -2.82
C THR A 73 5.89 -7.25 -2.43
N ALA A 74 6.05 -8.15 -3.40
CA ALA A 74 6.51 -9.50 -3.11
C ALA A 74 7.98 -9.49 -2.60
N PRO A 75 8.38 -10.43 -1.73
CA PRO A 75 9.75 -10.49 -1.22
C PRO A 75 10.79 -10.80 -2.32
N SER A 76 12.00 -10.25 -2.16
CA SER A 76 13.15 -10.47 -3.05
C SER A 76 12.90 -10.06 -4.51
N THR A 77 12.02 -9.11 -4.76
CA THR A 77 11.77 -8.57 -6.11
C THR A 77 12.36 -7.17 -6.24
N ARG A 78 12.81 -6.83 -7.46
CA ARG A 78 13.22 -5.45 -7.75
C ARG A 78 11.98 -4.58 -7.89
N TRP A 79 12.10 -3.34 -7.45
CA TRP A 79 11.06 -2.34 -7.70
C TRP A 79 10.95 -2.03 -9.20
N PRO A 80 9.73 -1.76 -9.71
CA PRO A 80 9.56 -1.17 -11.03
C PRO A 80 10.21 0.24 -11.08
N LYS A 81 10.27 0.84 -12.27
CA LYS A 81 10.79 2.21 -12.45
C LYS A 81 9.71 3.11 -13.05
N PRO A 82 9.16 4.09 -12.30
CA PRO A 82 9.48 4.44 -10.90
C PRO A 82 9.05 3.36 -9.89
N ALA A 83 9.64 3.36 -8.68
CA ALA A 83 9.39 2.34 -7.66
C ALA A 83 7.91 2.29 -7.23
N LEU A 84 7.29 3.46 -7.09
CA LEU A 84 5.87 3.61 -6.78
C LEU A 84 5.26 4.74 -7.62
N PRO A 85 3.94 4.71 -7.87
CA PRO A 85 3.25 5.82 -8.52
C PRO A 85 3.31 7.07 -7.63
N SER A 86 3.66 8.22 -8.20
CA SER A 86 3.60 9.51 -7.53
C SER A 86 2.16 9.98 -7.33
N THR A 87 1.87 10.70 -6.25
CA THR A 87 0.55 11.26 -5.96
C THR A 87 0.68 12.70 -5.44
N THR A 88 -0.44 13.42 -5.33
CA THR A 88 -0.45 14.82 -4.87
C THR A 88 -0.30 14.91 -3.35
N ILE A 89 0.49 15.90 -2.89
CA ILE A 89 0.69 16.21 -1.46
C ILE A 89 -0.54 16.96 -0.93
N PRO A 90 -1.05 16.64 0.29
CA PRO A 90 -0.47 15.73 1.27
C PRO A 90 -0.76 14.25 0.98
N CYS A 91 0.24 13.39 1.23
CA CYS A 91 0.12 11.96 0.99
C CYS A 91 0.83 11.10 2.05
N ILE A 92 0.39 9.85 2.17
CA ILE A 92 0.99 8.80 2.99
C ILE A 92 1.12 7.54 2.14
N TYR A 93 2.31 6.96 2.13
CA TYR A 93 2.55 5.60 1.65
C TYR A 93 2.84 4.72 2.86
N ALA A 94 2.17 3.58 2.95
CA ALA A 94 2.40 2.64 4.02
C ALA A 94 2.00 1.24 3.61
N GLY A 95 2.70 0.25 4.14
CA GLY A 95 2.38 -1.14 3.96
C GLY A 95 3.62 -2.00 4.05
N ASP A 96 3.60 -3.12 3.36
CA ASP A 96 4.71 -4.07 3.36
C ASP A 96 5.54 -3.91 2.09
N PHE A 97 6.64 -3.18 2.23
CA PHE A 97 7.57 -2.92 1.15
C PHE A 97 8.53 -4.09 0.89
N ASN A 98 8.57 -5.10 1.79
CA ASN A 98 9.35 -6.33 1.63
C ASN A 98 10.82 -6.14 1.21
N CYS A 99 11.45 -5.04 1.64
CA CYS A 99 12.86 -4.74 1.40
C CYS A 99 13.56 -4.30 2.69
N HIS A 100 14.86 -4.59 2.78
CA HIS A 100 15.64 -4.33 3.98
C HIS A 100 16.48 -3.05 3.86
N HIS A 101 16.20 -2.06 4.71
CA HIS A 101 17.01 -0.85 4.82
C HIS A 101 17.32 -0.50 6.28
N THR A 102 18.50 0.06 6.51
CA THR A 102 18.96 0.49 7.83
C THR A 102 18.10 1.60 8.43
N MET A 103 17.49 2.45 7.60
CA MET A 103 16.62 3.52 8.11
C MET A 103 15.32 3.05 8.75
N TRP A 104 14.84 1.85 8.43
CA TRP A 104 13.68 1.24 9.11
C TRP A 104 14.06 -0.01 9.90
N GLY A 105 15.33 -0.11 10.32
CA GLY A 105 15.74 -1.02 11.40
C GLY A 105 16.44 -2.32 10.98
N TYR A 106 16.73 -2.52 9.69
CA TYR A 106 17.56 -3.66 9.25
C TYR A 106 19.05 -3.41 9.46
N LYS A 107 19.86 -4.48 9.46
CA LYS A 107 21.31 -4.40 9.67
C LYS A 107 22.08 -3.94 8.44
N THR A 108 21.52 -4.17 7.27
CA THR A 108 22.13 -3.91 5.97
C THR A 108 21.08 -3.39 5.01
N ASN A 109 21.53 -2.64 4.01
CA ASN A 109 20.68 -2.21 2.90
C ASN A 109 20.73 -3.25 1.79
N GLU A 110 19.56 -3.57 1.23
CA GLU A 110 19.43 -4.35 0.01
C GLU A 110 19.29 -3.44 -1.21
N THR A 111 19.65 -3.92 -2.41
CA THR A 111 19.65 -3.09 -3.63
C THR A 111 18.27 -2.55 -3.98
N ASP A 112 17.23 -3.33 -3.78
CA ASP A 112 15.84 -2.92 -3.96
C ASP A 112 15.43 -1.81 -2.95
N SER A 113 15.91 -1.87 -1.72
CA SER A 113 15.65 -0.83 -0.73
C SER A 113 16.28 0.52 -1.10
N GLU A 114 17.42 0.52 -1.79
CA GLU A 114 18.06 1.73 -2.33
C GLU A 114 17.24 2.34 -3.48
N ASP A 115 16.68 1.51 -4.38
CA ASP A 115 15.78 1.99 -5.45
C ASP A 115 14.54 2.68 -4.85
N LEU A 116 13.98 2.15 -3.75
CA LEU A 116 12.88 2.79 -3.02
C LEU A 116 13.34 4.10 -2.35
N MET A 117 14.56 4.15 -1.83
CA MET A 117 15.11 5.35 -1.20
C MET A 117 15.37 6.50 -2.18
N ASP A 118 15.88 6.17 -3.37
CA ASP A 118 16.02 7.13 -4.46
C ASP A 118 14.65 7.71 -4.84
N TRP A 119 13.63 6.86 -4.92
CA TRP A 119 12.26 7.31 -5.18
C TRP A 119 11.71 8.21 -4.06
N ILE A 120 11.84 7.82 -2.79
CA ILE A 120 11.42 8.64 -1.63
C ILE A 120 12.04 10.04 -1.70
N SER A 121 13.35 10.09 -1.97
CA SER A 121 14.11 11.34 -2.04
C SER A 121 13.65 12.21 -3.23
N ALA A 122 13.30 11.60 -4.37
CA ALA A 122 12.81 12.31 -5.54
C ALA A 122 11.36 12.83 -5.41
N GLN A 123 10.59 12.31 -4.45
CA GLN A 123 9.19 12.69 -4.20
C GLN A 123 9.03 13.66 -3.02
N ASP A 124 10.12 14.18 -2.45
CA ASP A 124 10.13 14.99 -1.23
C ASP A 124 9.36 14.33 -0.06
N LEU A 125 9.44 12.99 0.01
CA LEU A 125 8.82 12.20 1.07
C LEU A 125 9.78 12.00 2.24
N GLN A 126 9.21 11.86 3.43
CA GLN A 126 9.96 11.58 4.65
C GLN A 126 9.45 10.31 5.32
N LEU A 127 10.38 9.46 5.76
CA LEU A 127 10.09 8.34 6.65
C LEU A 127 9.77 8.86 8.05
N ILE A 128 8.66 8.40 8.63
CA ILE A 128 8.19 8.76 9.98
C ILE A 128 8.51 7.64 10.96
#